data_AF-A0A9W6ILU7-F1
#
_entry.id   AF-A0A9W6ILU7-F1
#
_cell.length_a   1.000
_cell.length_b   1.000
_cell.length_c   1.000
_cell.angle_alpha   90.00
_cell.angle_beta   90.00
_cell.angle_gamma   90.00
#
_symmetry.space_group_name_H-M   'P 1'
#
loop_
_entity.id
_entity.type
_entity.pdbx_description
1 polymer ?
#
loop_
_entity_poly.entity_id
_entity_poly.type
_entity_poly.pdbx_seq_one_letter_code
_entity_poly.pdbx_strand_id
1 'polypeptide(L)'
;MTADTWMWSRAALGPFTYETPFREERFAAHLPGYTFRTVDPEPGSPPGARRIAATPPGEEAPTIDFLGHDDVPGLVSIRVREPGRIANAWHVGSRFGDTLLRPDDCFATHEIPGREADLFCKQAGEPDGPVYWFRTRISDLEGLVPDEAVIRDSTLYEIGWVAFGPG
;
A
#
# COMPACT_ATOMS: atom_id res chain seq x y z
N MET A 1 21.13 6.03 6.49
CA MET A 1 21.01 6.30 5.04
C MET A 1 19.55 6.65 4.81
N THR A 2 19.24 7.85 4.35
CA THR A 2 17.87 8.18 3.96
C THR A 2 17.51 7.30 2.78
N ALA A 3 16.55 6.41 2.99
CA ALA A 3 15.83 5.75 1.91
C ALA A 3 15.47 6.78 0.83
N ASP A 4 15.90 6.57 -0.42
CA ASP A 4 15.50 7.47 -1.51
C ASP A 4 13.98 7.57 -1.57
N THR A 5 13.45 8.78 -1.40
CA THR A 5 12.02 9.04 -1.48
C THR A 5 11.54 8.90 -2.92
N TRP A 6 10.52 8.08 -3.13
CA TRP A 6 9.91 7.80 -4.42
C TRP A 6 8.81 8.79 -4.75
N MET A 7 8.90 9.41 -5.92
CA MET A 7 7.78 10.14 -6.50
C MET A 7 6.72 9.15 -7.01
N TRP A 8 5.45 9.53 -6.93
CA TRP A 8 4.37 8.77 -7.52
C TRP A 8 3.73 9.54 -8.68
N SER A 9 3.19 8.78 -9.61
CA SER A 9 2.33 9.25 -10.69
C SER A 9 1.38 8.12 -11.07
N ARG A 10 0.45 8.36 -11.99
CA ARG A 10 -0.38 7.29 -12.57
C ARG A 10 0.48 6.17 -13.19
N ALA A 11 1.59 6.52 -13.83
CA ALA A 11 2.40 5.58 -14.62
C ALA A 11 3.51 4.89 -13.81
N ALA A 12 3.87 5.43 -12.65
CA ALA A 12 5.03 4.96 -11.90
C ALA A 12 4.95 5.23 -10.39
N LEU A 13 5.57 4.35 -9.62
CA LEU A 13 5.97 4.60 -8.23
C LEU A 13 7.49 4.43 -8.12
N GLY A 14 8.19 5.56 -7.99
CA GLY A 14 9.66 5.60 -8.00
C GLY A 14 10.20 4.98 -9.29
N PRO A 15 11.05 3.94 -9.21
CA PRO A 15 11.62 3.28 -10.38
C PRO A 15 10.69 2.25 -11.04
N PHE A 16 9.51 1.99 -10.45
CA PHE A 16 8.61 0.92 -10.89
C PHE A 16 7.46 1.45 -11.74
N THR A 17 7.11 0.70 -12.77
CA THR A 17 6.01 1.00 -13.71
C THR A 17 5.17 -0.25 -13.94
N TYR A 18 4.06 -0.13 -14.67
CA TYR A 18 3.26 -1.30 -15.11
C TYR A 18 4.06 -2.25 -16.03
N GLU A 19 5.13 -1.78 -16.66
CA GLU A 19 5.99 -2.59 -17.53
C GLU A 19 7.05 -3.36 -16.74
N THR A 20 7.24 -3.04 -15.45
CA THR A 20 8.21 -3.73 -14.61
C THR A 20 7.83 -5.22 -14.54
N PRO A 21 8.68 -6.14 -15.04
CA PRO A 21 8.40 -7.56 -14.95
C PRO A 21 8.28 -7.99 -13.50
N PHE A 22 7.28 -8.83 -13.18
CA PHE A 22 7.10 -9.34 -11.83
C PHE A 22 8.15 -10.39 -11.47
N ARG A 23 9.37 -9.93 -11.14
CA ARG A 23 10.54 -10.76 -10.84
C ARG A 23 11.42 -10.09 -9.78
N GLU A 24 11.89 -10.89 -8.83
CA GLU A 24 12.71 -10.42 -7.71
C GLU A 24 13.94 -9.62 -8.15
N GLU A 25 14.66 -10.07 -9.20
CA GLU A 25 15.88 -9.41 -9.64
C GLU A 25 15.62 -7.98 -10.16
N ARG A 26 14.41 -7.72 -10.66
CA ARG A 26 14.00 -6.37 -11.09
C ARG A 26 13.72 -5.46 -9.91
N PHE A 27 13.20 -5.98 -8.81
CA PHE A 27 12.95 -5.21 -7.59
C PHE A 27 14.26 -4.96 -6.82
N ALA A 28 15.10 -5.98 -6.69
CA ALA A 28 16.37 -5.91 -5.98
C ALA A 28 17.35 -4.88 -6.58
N ALA A 29 17.32 -4.68 -7.90
CA ALA A 29 18.13 -3.66 -8.58
C ALA A 29 17.87 -2.22 -8.07
N HIS A 30 16.71 -1.98 -7.47
CA HIS A 30 16.29 -0.65 -6.98
C HIS A 30 16.17 -0.57 -5.45
N LEU A 31 16.43 -1.66 -4.74
CA LEU A 31 16.32 -1.78 -3.29
C LEU A 31 17.57 -2.47 -2.74
N PRO A 32 18.76 -1.83 -2.83
CA PRO A 32 20.00 -2.44 -2.40
C PRO A 32 19.98 -2.76 -0.90
N GLY A 33 20.37 -3.98 -0.55
CA GLY A 33 20.40 -4.49 0.82
C GLY A 33 19.07 -5.04 1.33
N TYR A 34 17.97 -4.89 0.58
CA TYR A 34 16.71 -5.51 0.95
C TYR A 34 16.79 -7.03 0.78
N THR A 35 16.14 -7.75 1.68
CA THR A 35 15.90 -9.18 1.55
C THR A 35 14.52 -9.40 0.96
N PHE A 36 14.42 -10.28 -0.03
CA PHE A 36 13.18 -10.59 -0.73
C PHE A 36 12.71 -12.00 -0.40
N ARG A 37 11.40 -12.18 -0.37
CA ARG A 37 10.76 -13.49 -0.18
C ARG A 37 9.47 -13.57 -0.95
N THR A 38 9.32 -14.60 -1.77
CA THR A 38 8.01 -15.00 -2.30
C THR A 38 7.15 -15.48 -1.13
N VAL A 39 5.98 -14.88 -1.00
CA VAL A 39 5.03 -15.21 0.07
C VAL A 39 3.70 -15.59 -0.54
N ASP A 40 2.94 -16.42 0.17
CA ASP A 40 1.59 -16.74 -0.25
C ASP A 40 0.74 -15.46 -0.34
N PRO A 41 -0.13 -15.35 -1.35
CA PRO A 41 -1.09 -14.26 -1.42
C PRO A 41 -1.96 -14.19 -0.16
N GLU A 42 -2.45 -12.99 0.16
CA GLU A 42 -3.34 -12.82 1.32
C GLU A 42 -4.65 -13.61 1.12
N PRO A 43 -5.28 -14.10 2.20
CA PRO A 43 -6.60 -14.71 2.10
C PRO A 43 -7.60 -13.76 1.43
N GLY A 44 -8.39 -14.27 0.49
CA GLY A 44 -9.31 -13.47 -0.33
C GLY A 44 -8.68 -12.89 -1.60
N SER A 45 -7.39 -13.10 -1.85
CA SER A 45 -6.77 -12.76 -3.14
C SER A 45 -7.38 -13.59 -4.29
N PRO A 46 -7.49 -13.02 -5.51
CA PRO A 46 -7.98 -13.77 -6.66
C PRO A 46 -7.04 -14.96 -7.01
N PRO A 47 -7.57 -16.04 -7.60
CA PRO A 47 -6.74 -17.15 -8.09
C PRO A 47 -5.68 -16.65 -9.06
N GLY A 48 -4.42 -17.06 -8.89
CA GLY A 48 -3.29 -16.59 -9.70
C GLY A 48 -2.62 -15.31 -9.18
N ALA A 49 -3.08 -14.75 -8.04
CA ALA A 49 -2.35 -13.69 -7.36
C ALA A 49 -0.93 -14.13 -6.96
N ARG A 50 0.02 -13.22 -7.06
CA ARG A 50 1.43 -13.42 -6.70
C ARG A 50 1.91 -12.29 -5.81
N ARG A 51 2.81 -12.59 -4.86
CA ARG A 51 3.36 -11.60 -3.94
C ARG A 51 4.84 -11.84 -3.66
N ILE A 52 5.62 -10.77 -3.72
CA ILE A 52 7.02 -10.74 -3.28
C ILE A 52 7.13 -9.66 -2.20
N ALA A 53 7.48 -10.07 -1.00
CA ALA A 53 7.69 -9.19 0.15
C ALA A 53 9.16 -8.79 0.24
N ALA A 54 9.43 -7.51 0.52
CA ALA A 54 10.77 -6.97 0.66
C ALA A 54 10.96 -6.37 2.07
N THR A 55 12.06 -6.77 2.71
CA THR A 55 12.43 -6.39 4.08
C THR A 55 13.71 -5.56 4.04
N PRO A 56 13.73 -4.32 4.56
CA PRO A 56 14.91 -3.47 4.57
C PRO A 56 15.99 -4.00 5.51
N PRO A 57 17.25 -3.57 5.34
CA PRO A 57 18.32 -3.90 6.27
C PRO A 57 18.00 -3.50 7.71
N GLY A 58 18.11 -4.45 8.64
CA GLY A 58 17.92 -4.20 10.07
C GLY A 58 16.48 -4.32 10.57
N GLU A 59 15.52 -4.57 9.69
CA GLU A 59 14.13 -4.86 10.07
C GLU A 59 13.84 -6.37 10.03
N GLU A 60 12.91 -6.81 10.88
CA GLU A 60 12.46 -8.21 10.94
C GLU A 60 11.22 -8.47 10.07
N ALA A 61 10.47 -7.42 9.74
CA ALA A 61 9.20 -7.52 9.02
C ALA A 61 9.27 -6.82 7.64
N PRO A 62 8.61 -7.37 6.62
CA PRO A 62 8.55 -6.74 5.31
C PRO A 62 7.77 -5.43 5.37
N THR A 63 8.35 -4.41 4.73
CA THR A 63 7.78 -3.06 4.69
C THR A 63 7.27 -2.71 3.29
N ILE A 64 7.66 -3.47 2.27
CA ILE A 64 7.20 -3.29 0.89
C ILE A 64 6.69 -4.62 0.36
N ASP A 65 5.52 -4.62 -0.25
CA ASP A 65 4.99 -5.77 -0.98
C ASP A 65 4.78 -5.41 -2.45
N PHE A 66 5.35 -6.23 -3.32
CA PHE A 66 5.08 -6.22 -4.75
C PHE A 66 4.00 -7.26 -5.06
N LEU A 67 2.95 -6.83 -5.74
CA LEU A 67 1.81 -7.67 -6.12
C LEU A 67 1.77 -7.88 -7.62
N GLY A 68 1.49 -9.11 -8.03
CA GLY A 68 1.38 -9.55 -9.42
C GLY A 68 0.23 -10.52 -9.62
N HIS A 69 0.00 -10.93 -10.86
CA HIS A 69 -1.04 -11.90 -11.22
C HIS A 69 -0.57 -12.79 -12.36
N ASP A 70 -0.93 -14.07 -12.42
CA ASP A 70 -0.46 -14.99 -13.47
C ASP A 70 -0.89 -14.55 -14.89
N ASP A 71 -2.08 -13.96 -15.01
CA ASP A 71 -2.60 -13.41 -16.27
C ASP A 71 -1.89 -12.12 -16.72
N VAL A 72 -1.08 -11.50 -15.85
CA VAL A 72 -0.39 -10.23 -16.14
C VAL A 72 1.12 -10.44 -15.97
N PRO A 73 1.94 -10.30 -17.04
CA PRO A 73 3.38 -10.56 -16.94
C PRO A 73 4.13 -9.54 -16.07
N GLY A 74 3.54 -8.36 -15.86
CA GLY A 74 4.10 -7.24 -15.12
C GLY A 74 3.62 -7.12 -13.67
N LEU A 75 4.19 -6.14 -12.98
CA LEU A 75 3.76 -5.64 -11.69
C LEU A 75 2.34 -5.09 -11.76
N VAL A 76 1.51 -5.44 -10.77
CA VAL A 76 0.11 -4.97 -10.65
C VAL A 76 -0.03 -3.87 -9.60
N SER A 77 0.67 -3.99 -8.47
CA SER A 77 0.57 -3.00 -7.40
C SER A 77 1.78 -3.07 -6.46
N ILE A 78 2.07 -1.97 -5.78
CA ILE A 78 3.03 -1.91 -4.68
C ILE A 78 2.31 -1.41 -3.43
N ARG A 79 2.55 -2.07 -2.30
CA ARG A 79 2.13 -1.60 -0.97
C ARG A 79 3.38 -1.22 -0.18
N VAL A 80 3.36 -0.05 0.46
CA VAL A 80 4.50 0.52 1.18
C VAL A 80 4.11 0.89 2.60
N ARG A 81 4.85 0.37 3.58
CA ARG A 81 4.71 0.62 5.03
C ARG A 81 5.90 1.40 5.61
N GLU A 82 6.79 1.89 4.75
CA GLU A 82 7.96 2.66 5.17
C GLU A 82 7.63 4.15 5.31
N PRO A 83 7.83 4.77 6.49
CA PRO A 83 7.70 6.21 6.66
C PRO A 83 8.62 6.98 5.70
N GLY A 84 8.06 7.96 5.00
CA GLY A 84 8.82 8.84 4.09
C GLY A 84 9.31 8.21 2.79
N ARG A 85 8.98 6.93 2.52
CA ARG A 85 9.37 6.26 1.27
C ARG A 85 8.67 6.85 0.05
N ILE A 86 7.43 7.31 0.17
CA ILE A 86 6.69 7.94 -0.92
C ILE A 86 6.65 9.45 -0.66
N ALA A 87 7.07 10.25 -1.65
CA ALA A 87 6.91 11.69 -1.65
C ALA A 87 5.42 12.00 -1.77
N ASN A 88 4.80 12.31 -0.64
CA ASN A 88 3.39 12.62 -0.56
C ASN A 88 3.14 13.62 0.58
N ALA A 89 1.97 14.26 0.58
CA ALA A 89 1.61 15.24 1.61
C ALA A 89 1.55 14.63 3.02
N TRP A 90 1.28 13.32 3.12
CA TRP A 90 1.29 12.53 4.34
C TRP A 90 2.10 11.25 4.16
N HIS A 91 2.65 10.74 5.27
CA HIS A 91 3.53 9.57 5.29
C HIS A 91 2.98 8.51 6.25
N VAL A 92 3.45 7.26 6.09
CA VAL A 92 3.17 6.19 7.05
C VAL A 92 3.55 6.65 8.47
N GLY A 93 2.57 6.58 9.39
CA GLY A 93 2.61 7.13 10.74
C GLY A 93 1.74 8.37 10.95
N SER A 94 1.28 9.03 9.88
CA SER A 94 0.41 10.21 9.98
C SER A 94 -0.96 9.85 10.55
N ARG A 95 -1.56 10.74 11.35
CA ARG A 95 -2.96 10.60 11.77
C ARG A 95 -3.89 11.04 10.66
N PHE A 96 -5.05 10.41 10.55
CA PHE A 96 -6.07 10.78 9.58
C PHE A 96 -6.47 12.26 9.70
N GLY A 97 -6.63 12.76 10.92
CA GLY A 97 -7.00 14.15 11.18
C GLY A 97 -5.97 15.21 10.74
N ASP A 98 -4.75 14.79 10.42
CA ASP A 98 -3.69 15.65 9.87
C ASP A 98 -3.67 15.61 8.33
N THR A 99 -4.52 14.77 7.70
CA THR A 99 -4.63 14.65 6.25
C THR A 99 -5.75 15.53 5.68
N LEU A 100 -5.82 15.60 4.35
CA LEU A 100 -6.93 16.24 3.64
C LEU A 100 -8.01 15.24 3.20
N LEU A 101 -7.90 13.97 3.60
CA LEU A 101 -8.90 12.94 3.30
C LEU A 101 -10.19 13.20 4.09
N ARG A 102 -11.33 12.92 3.47
CA ARG A 102 -12.63 13.02 4.12
C ARG A 102 -13.10 11.63 4.55
N PRO A 103 -13.84 11.50 5.68
CA PRO A 103 -14.45 10.23 6.06
C PRO A 103 -15.31 9.61 4.94
N ASP A 104 -15.99 10.45 4.15
CA ASP A 104 -16.80 10.02 2.99
C ASP A 104 -15.97 9.40 1.86
N ASP A 105 -14.65 9.61 1.86
CA ASP A 105 -13.70 9.04 0.90
C ASP A 105 -13.13 7.69 1.38
N CYS A 106 -13.66 7.14 2.48
CA CYS A 106 -13.18 5.94 3.15
C CYS A 106 -14.23 4.83 3.23
N PHE A 107 -13.75 3.60 3.33
CA PHE A 107 -14.55 2.39 3.47
C PHE A 107 -13.97 1.55 4.61
N ALA A 108 -14.85 0.99 5.45
CA ALA A 108 -14.46 -0.02 6.43
C ALA A 108 -14.26 -1.36 5.72
N THR A 109 -13.17 -2.05 6.04
CA THR A 109 -12.74 -3.26 5.30
C THR A 109 -13.04 -4.57 6.04
N HIS A 110 -14.21 -4.66 6.68
CA HIS A 110 -14.65 -5.84 7.45
C HIS A 110 -14.62 -7.14 6.63
N GLU A 111 -14.91 -7.08 5.34
CA GLU A 111 -14.92 -8.27 4.47
C GLU A 111 -13.52 -8.74 4.05
N ILE A 112 -12.46 -8.02 4.42
CA ILE A 112 -11.08 -8.33 4.04
C ILE A 112 -10.38 -9.03 5.23
N PRO A 113 -10.06 -10.34 5.12
CA PRO A 113 -9.44 -11.08 6.22
C PRO A 113 -8.13 -10.43 6.70
N GLY A 114 -8.04 -10.20 8.02
CA GLY A 114 -6.90 -9.55 8.68
C GLY A 114 -6.89 -8.02 8.61
N ARG A 115 -7.91 -7.41 7.99
CA ARG A 115 -8.09 -5.95 7.86
C ARG A 115 -9.47 -5.50 8.34
N GLU A 116 -10.10 -6.26 9.21
CA GLU A 116 -11.45 -5.99 9.71
C GLU A 116 -11.52 -4.68 10.51
N ALA A 117 -10.40 -4.29 11.12
CA ALA A 117 -10.20 -3.06 11.89
C ALA A 117 -9.78 -1.84 11.05
N ASP A 118 -9.61 -2.00 9.73
CA ASP A 118 -8.93 -1.02 8.90
C ASP A 118 -9.90 -0.17 8.08
N LEU A 119 -9.43 1.03 7.75
CA LEU A 119 -10.07 1.94 6.81
C LEU A 119 -9.24 2.00 5.53
N PHE A 120 -9.90 1.76 4.41
CA PHE A 120 -9.36 2.00 3.07
C PHE A 120 -9.88 3.34 2.57
N CYS A 121 -8.99 4.26 2.22
CA CYS A 121 -9.34 5.60 1.78
C CYS A 121 -8.68 5.95 0.45
N LYS A 122 -9.38 6.74 -0.38
CA LYS A 122 -8.85 7.24 -1.65
C LYS A 122 -9.20 8.71 -1.82
N GLN A 123 -8.21 9.54 -2.10
CA GLN A 123 -8.44 10.98 -2.18
C GLN A 123 -9.42 11.35 -3.31
N ALA A 124 -10.48 12.09 -2.96
CA ALA A 124 -11.41 12.62 -3.94
C ALA A 124 -10.70 13.50 -4.99
N GLY A 125 -11.06 13.30 -6.26
CA GLY A 125 -10.45 14.03 -7.39
C GLY A 125 -9.15 13.40 -7.90
N GLU A 126 -8.63 12.36 -7.25
CA GLU A 126 -7.43 11.62 -7.69
C GLU A 126 -7.74 10.14 -7.93
N PRO A 127 -8.52 9.79 -8.98
CA PRO A 127 -8.89 8.41 -9.27
C PRO A 127 -7.70 7.51 -9.61
N ASP A 128 -6.57 8.08 -10.03
CA ASP A 128 -5.34 7.33 -10.31
C ASP A 128 -4.28 7.53 -9.21
N GLY A 129 -4.66 8.17 -8.10
CA GLY A 129 -3.78 8.45 -6.97
C GLY A 129 -3.54 7.22 -6.08
N PRO A 130 -2.61 7.34 -5.11
CA PRO A 130 -2.38 6.31 -4.12
C PRO A 130 -3.63 6.05 -3.29
N VAL A 131 -3.68 4.84 -2.74
CA VAL A 131 -4.68 4.45 -1.75
C VAL A 131 -4.04 4.41 -0.37
N TYR A 132 -4.82 4.70 0.66
CA TYR A 132 -4.33 4.88 2.01
C TYR A 132 -5.04 3.94 2.96
N TRP A 133 -4.27 3.21 3.76
CA TRP A 133 -4.81 2.28 4.75
C TRP A 133 -4.53 2.80 6.15
N PHE A 134 -5.60 3.02 6.91
CA PHE A 134 -5.52 3.46 8.29
C PHE A 134 -5.92 2.34 9.23
N ARG A 135 -5.17 2.20 10.31
CA ARG A 135 -5.49 1.32 11.43
C ARG A 135 -6.29 2.14 12.45
N THR A 136 -7.48 1.66 12.77
CA THR A 136 -8.28 2.26 13.85
C THR A 136 -7.88 1.68 15.21
N ARG A 137 -8.37 2.27 16.30
CA ARG A 137 -8.26 1.68 17.65
C ARG A 137 -9.31 0.61 17.93
N ILE A 138 -10.26 0.41 17.03
CA ILE A 138 -11.32 -0.58 17.14
C ILE A 138 -10.83 -1.89 16.50
N SER A 139 -11.14 -3.04 17.10
CA SER A 139 -10.68 -4.34 16.63
C SER A 139 -11.45 -4.90 15.44
N ASP A 140 -12.69 -4.45 15.23
CA ASP A 140 -13.56 -4.80 14.10
C ASP A 140 -14.54 -3.65 13.85
N LEU A 141 -14.62 -3.16 12.61
CA LEU A 141 -15.51 -2.08 12.22
C LEU A 141 -16.92 -2.55 11.82
N GLU A 142 -17.15 -3.86 11.68
CA GLU A 142 -18.43 -4.45 11.29
C GLU A 142 -19.00 -3.86 9.98
N GLY A 143 -18.10 -3.43 9.09
CA GLY A 143 -18.44 -2.85 7.79
C GLY A 143 -18.88 -1.38 7.84
N LEU A 144 -18.79 -0.73 9.00
CA LEU A 144 -19.18 0.67 9.18
C LEU A 144 -17.96 1.56 9.39
N VAL A 145 -17.89 2.66 8.64
CA VAL A 145 -16.94 3.73 8.93
C VAL A 145 -17.27 4.29 10.32
N PRO A 146 -16.32 4.32 11.26
CA PRO A 146 -16.59 4.73 12.63
C PRO A 146 -16.83 6.24 12.71
N ASP A 147 -17.23 6.71 13.89
CA ASP A 147 -17.47 8.14 14.10
C ASP A 147 -16.24 9.02 13.84
N GLU A 148 -16.48 10.33 13.71
CA GLU A 148 -15.45 11.29 13.36
C GLU A 148 -14.25 11.27 14.33
N ALA A 149 -14.50 11.05 15.64
CA ALA A 149 -13.43 11.07 16.63
C ALA A 149 -12.49 9.87 16.44
N VAL A 150 -13.04 8.68 16.16
CA VAL A 150 -12.27 7.47 15.91
C VAL A 150 -11.50 7.55 14.59
N ILE A 151 -12.16 7.96 13.50
CA ILE A 151 -11.49 8.04 12.20
C ILE A 151 -10.33 9.04 12.24
N ARG A 152 -10.52 10.22 12.83
CA ARG A 152 -9.48 11.27 12.88
C ARG A 152 -8.23 10.86 13.65
N ASP A 153 -8.37 9.95 14.61
CA ASP A 153 -7.26 9.44 15.41
C ASP A 153 -6.63 8.16 14.81
N SER A 154 -7.21 7.62 13.74
CA SER A 154 -6.66 6.45 13.03
C SER A 154 -5.31 6.78 12.39
N THR A 155 -4.41 5.78 12.32
CA THR A 155 -3.02 5.97 11.88
C THR A 155 -2.78 5.34 10.52
N LEU A 156 -2.26 6.12 9.58
CA LEU A 156 -1.84 5.63 8.26
C LEU A 156 -0.70 4.64 8.42
N TYR A 157 -0.87 3.39 8.00
CA TYR A 157 0.16 2.37 8.15
C TYR A 157 0.65 1.79 6.81
N GLU A 158 -0.13 1.95 5.74
CA GLU A 158 0.21 1.46 4.40
C GLU A 158 -0.29 2.43 3.34
N ILE A 159 0.56 2.71 2.35
CA ILE A 159 0.21 3.45 1.14
C ILE A 159 0.34 2.48 -0.04
N GLY A 160 -0.74 2.31 -0.80
CA GLY A 160 -0.78 1.47 -1.99
C GLY A 160 -0.72 2.30 -3.27
N TRP A 161 -0.05 1.76 -4.29
CA TRP A 161 -0.09 2.28 -5.65
C TRP A 161 -0.49 1.14 -6.60
N VAL A 162 -1.34 1.44 -7.58
CA VAL A 162 -1.80 0.48 -8.58
C VAL A 162 -1.12 0.81 -9.89
N ALA A 163 -0.52 -0.20 -10.52
CA ALA A 163 0.18 -0.09 -11.77
C ALA A 163 -0.81 -0.07 -12.93
N PHE A 164 -1.35 1.11 -13.24
CA PHE A 164 -2.21 1.28 -14.41
C PHE A 164 -1.35 1.35 -15.69
N GLY A 165 -1.64 0.47 -16.64
CA GLY A 165 -1.17 0.65 -18.02
C GLY A 165 -1.80 1.88 -18.67
N PRO A 166 -1.27 2.36 -19.81
CA PRO A 166 -1.97 3.34 -20.63
C PRO A 166 -3.31 2.72 -21.05
N GLY A 167 -4.40 3.36 -20.62
CA GLY A 167 -5.75 3.02 -21.05
C GLY A 167 -6.06 3.54 -22.44
#